data_AF-A0A853F120-F1
#
_entry.id   AF-A0A853F120-F1
#
_cell.length_a   1.000
_cell.length_b   1.000
_cell.length_c   1.000
_cell.angle_alpha   90.00
_cell.angle_beta   90.00
_cell.angle_gamma   90.00
#
_symmetry.space_group_name_H-M   'P 1'
#
loop_
_entity.id
_entity.type
_entity.pdbx_description
1 polymer ?
#
loop_
_entity_poly.entity_id
_entity_poly.type
_entity_poly.pdbx_seq_one_letter_code
_entity_poly.pdbx_strand_id
1 'polypeptide(L)' 'MKKFLLVFSLFFLALSFVSGLIQKIFYPQYIDAQGVLHETLLTPIAAFSFVLSIIGFLLWLMLLLFQLIRRWIK' A
#
# COMPACT_ATOMS: atom_id res chain seq x y z
N MET A 1 16.79 9.28 6.80
CA MET A 1 15.44 9.69 6.35
C MET A 1 14.98 8.99 5.07
N LYS A 2 15.69 9.09 3.94
CA LYS A 2 15.28 8.41 2.68
C LYS A 2 15.14 6.89 2.79
N LYS A 3 16.16 6.20 3.32
CA LYS A 3 16.11 4.74 3.54
C LYS A 3 14.92 4.34 4.42
N PHE A 4 14.62 5.14 5.45
CA PHE A 4 13.48 4.92 6.32
C PHE A 4 12.15 5.04 5.55
N LEU A 5 11.96 6.09 4.75
CA LEU A 5 10.75 6.25 3.92
C LEU A 5 10.55 5.06 2.96
N LEU A 6 11.61 4.59 2.31
CA LEU A 6 11.53 3.44 1.43
C LEU A 6 11.15 2.16 2.19
N VAL A 7 11.82 1.89 3.32
CA VAL A 7 11.52 0.71 4.16
C VAL A 7 10.09 0.78 4.69
N PHE A 8 9.64 1.95 5.14
CA PHE A 8 8.27 2.19 5.59
C PHE A 8 7.27 1.89 4.48
N SER A 9 7.48 2.40 3.27
CA SER A 9 6.61 2.12 2.11
C SER A 9 6.56 0.64 1.74
N LEU A 10 7.71 -0.03 1.73
CA LEU A 10 7.78 -1.46 1.41
C LEU A 10 7.11 -2.31 2.48
N PHE A 11 7.25 -1.94 3.76
CA PHE A 11 6.55 -2.61 4.85
C PHE A 11 5.03 -2.53 4.69
N PHE A 12 4.49 -1.33 4.43
CA PHE A 12 3.05 -1.16 4.21
C PHE A 12 2.56 -1.82 2.92
N LEU A 13 3.41 -1.90 1.88
CA LEU A 13 3.10 -2.67 0.68
C LEU A 13 2.94 -4.15 1.02
N ALA A 14 3.90 -4.72 1.73
CA ALA A 14 3.87 -6.12 2.16
C ALA A 14 2.64 -6.40 3.04
N LEU A 15 2.32 -5.49 3.97
CA LEU A 15 1.14 -5.61 4.82
C LEU A 15 -0.16 -5.60 4.01
N SER A 16 -0.24 -4.75 2.98
CA SER A 16 -1.38 -4.72 2.06
C SER A 16 -1.57 -6.06 1.33
N PHE A 17 -0.49 -6.59 0.76
CA PHE A 17 -0.52 -7.88 0.06
C PHE A 17 -0.88 -9.03 0.99
N VAL A 18 -0.24 -9.13 2.16
CA VAL A 18 -0.50 -10.22 3.11
C VAL A 18 -1.94 -10.16 3.60
N SER A 19 -2.46 -8.97 3.93
CA SER A 19 -3.85 -8.82 4.36
C SER A 19 -4.85 -9.19 3.25
N GLY A 20 -4.59 -8.77 2.01
CA GLY A 20 -5.42 -9.14 0.86
C GLY A 20 -5.40 -10.65 0.57
N LEU A 21 -4.24 -11.29 0.72
CA LEU A 21 -4.12 -12.75 0.57
C LEU A 21 -4.87 -13.51 1.66
N ILE A 22 -4.72 -13.10 2.92
CA ILE A 22 -5.47 -13.68 4.05
C ILE A 22 -6.97 -13.59 3.78
N GLN A 23 -7.46 -12.43 3.36
CA GLN A 23 -8.88 -12.29 3.03
C GLN A 23 -9.30 -13.22 1.90
N LYS A 24 -8.53 -13.28 0.81
CA LYS A 24 -8.87 -14.15 -0.32
C LYS A 24 -8.88 -15.64 0.04
N ILE A 25 -8.04 -16.07 0.98
CA ILE A 25 -7.93 -17.47 1.41
C ILE A 25 -9.04 -17.83 2.41
N PHE A 26 -9.25 -17.00 3.43
CA PHE A 26 -10.12 -17.34 4.56
C PHE A 26 -11.53 -16.78 4.46
N TYR A 27 -11.70 -15.67 3.73
CA TYR A 27 -12.97 -14.95 3.59
C TYR A 27 -13.17 -14.50 2.14
N PRO A 28 -13.27 -15.42 1.16
CA PRO A 28 -13.35 -15.09 -0.26
C PRO A 28 -14.69 -14.48 -0.68
N GLN A 29 -15.74 -14.74 0.09
CA GLN A 29 -17.10 -14.28 -0.19
C GLN A 29 -17.80 -13.87 1.10
N TYR A 30 -18.75 -12.96 0.99
CA TYR A 30 -19.66 -12.59 2.07
C TYR A 30 -21.09 -12.45 1.54
N ILE A 31 -22.07 -12.58 2.44
CA ILE A 31 -23.48 -12.38 2.12
C ILE A 31 -23.88 -11.00 2.67
N ASP A 32 -24.49 -10.17 1.84
CA ASP A 32 -24.97 -8.86 2.25
C ASP A 32 -26.30 -8.93 3.03
N ALA A 33 -26.82 -7.77 3.44
CA ALA A 33 -28.08 -7.69 4.19
C ALA A 33 -29.31 -8.14 3.37
N GLN A 34 -29.18 -8.20 2.05
CA GLN A 34 -30.18 -8.61 1.09
C GLN A 34 -30.09 -10.12 0.77
N GLY A 35 -29.12 -10.84 1.34
CA GLY A 35 -28.91 -12.26 1.10
C GLY A 35 -28.13 -12.55 -0.19
N VAL A 36 -27.52 -11.55 -0.82
CA VAL A 36 -26.76 -11.70 -2.06
C VAL A 36 -25.31 -12.03 -1.74
N LEU A 37 -24.78 -13.04 -2.43
CA LEU A 37 -23.38 -13.45 -2.33
C LEU A 37 -22.50 -12.50 -3.15
N HIS A 38 -21.51 -11.89 -2.50
CA HIS A 38 -20.54 -11.00 -3.13
C HIS A 38 -19.11 -11.51 -2.92
N GLU A 39 -18.23 -11.17 -3.85
CA GLU A 39 -16.79 -11.28 -3.62
C GLU A 39 -16.35 -10.25 -2.59
N THR A 40 -15.47 -10.65 -1.67
CA THR A 40 -15.05 -9.78 -0.59
C THR A 40 -14.15 -8.66 -1.13
N LEU A 41 -14.62 -7.42 -0.95
CA LEU A 41 -13.84 -6.22 -1.25
C LEU A 41 -12.55 -6.19 -0.45
N LEU A 42 -11.50 -5.57 -0.98
CA LEU A 42 -10.22 -5.36 -0.28
C LEU A 42 -10.45 -4.96 1.20
N THR A 43 -9.81 -5.67 2.13
CA THR A 43 -9.95 -5.34 3.55
C THR A 43 -9.57 -3.88 3.79
N PRO A 44 -10.19 -3.21 4.77
CA PRO A 44 -9.77 -1.87 5.17
C PRO A 44 -8.27 -1.80 5.43
N ILE A 45 -7.71 -2.80 6.13
CA ILE A 45 -6.28 -2.88 6.42
C ILE A 45 -5.46 -2.91 5.13
N ALA A 46 -5.85 -3.73 4.14
CA ALA A 46 -5.13 -3.82 2.88
C ALA A 46 -5.22 -2.52 2.07
N ALA A 47 -6.39 -1.89 2.02
CA ALA A 47 -6.60 -0.63 1.33
C ALA A 47 -5.81 0.53 1.98
N PHE A 48 -5.90 0.70 3.31
CA PHE A 48 -5.15 1.73 4.04
C PHE A 48 -3.64 1.54 3.91
N SER A 49 -3.17 0.30 4.05
CA SER A 49 -1.75 -0.01 3.92
C SER A 49 -1.23 0.26 2.51
N PHE A 50 -2.04 -0.01 1.48
CA PHE A 50 -1.70 0.31 0.10
C PHE A 50 -1.52 1.81 -0.11
N VAL A 51 -2.47 2.62 0.39
CA VAL A 51 -2.41 4.09 0.29
C VAL A 51 -1.18 4.64 1.00
N LEU A 52 -0.88 4.17 2.22
CA LEU A 52 0.32 4.58 2.95
C LEU A 52 1.61 4.22 2.21
N SER A 53 1.64 3.05 1.57
CA SER A 53 2.78 2.64 0.74
C SER A 53 3.02 3.61 -0.41
N ILE A 54 1.97 3.93 -1.17
CA ILE A 54 2.01 4.87 -2.30
C ILE A 54 2.50 6.23 -1.84
N ILE A 55 1.90 6.79 -0.78
CA ILE A 55 2.26 8.12 -0.27
C ILE A 55 3.74 8.15 0.12
N GLY A 56 4.21 7.16 0.90
CA GLY A 56 5.61 7.11 1.29
C GLY A 56 6.56 6.95 0.10
N PHE A 57 6.13 6.22 -0.95
CA PHE A 57 6.95 5.99 -2.14
C PHE A 57 7.07 7.27 -2.96
N LEU A 58 5.97 8.02 -3.14
CA LEU A 58 5.97 9.33 -3.78
C LEU A 58 6.88 10.32 -3.04
N LEU A 59 6.79 10.38 -1.71
CA LEU A 59 7.66 11.25 -0.91
C LEU A 59 9.13 10.85 -1.04
N TRP A 60 9.44 9.56 -1.03
CA TRP A 60 10.78 9.06 -1.26
C TRP A 60 11.31 9.44 -2.65
N LEU A 61 10.48 9.26 -3.68
CA LEU A 61 10.80 9.58 -5.07
C LEU A 61 11.05 11.08 -5.26
N MET A 62 10.19 11.94 -4.72
CA MET A 62 10.38 13.40 -4.76
C MET A 62 11.71 13.81 -4.16
N LEU A 63 12.07 13.26 -2.99
CA LEU A 63 13.36 13.53 -2.36
C LEU A 63 14.54 13.05 -3.22
N LEU A 64 14.39 11.94 -3.93
CA LEU A 64 15.40 11.40 -4.83
C LEU A 64 15.60 12.30 -6.06
N LEU A 65 14.51 12.71 -6.71
CA LEU A 65 14.52 13.65 -7.82
C LEU A 65 15.14 14.99 -7.43
N PHE A 66 14.77 15.54 -6.26
CA PHE A 66 15.34 16.79 -5.76
C PHE A 66 16.87 16.72 -5.62
N GLN A 67 17.40 15.61 -5.10
CA GLN A 67 18.85 15.41 -5.00
C GLN A 67 19.52 15.25 -6.36
N LEU A 68 18.87 14.55 -7.30
CA LEU A 68 19.33 14.43 -8.68
C LEU A 68 19.44 15.82 -9.31
N ILE A 69 18.35 16.58 -9.34
CA ILE A 69 18.31 17.93 -9.92
C ILE A 69 19.38 18.83 -9.31
N ARG A 70 19.52 18.82 -7.97
CA ARG A 70 20.56 19.61 -7.29
C ARG A 70 21.98 19.22 -7.70
N ARG A 71 22.21 17.94 -8.07
CA ARG A 71 23.52 17.46 -8.53
C ARG A 71 23.84 17.93 -9.96
N TRP A 72 22.83 18.20 -10.79
CA TRP A 72 23.00 18.72 -12.16
C TRP A 72 23.12 20.25 -12.22
N ILE A 73 22.64 20.96 -11.20
CA ILE A 73 22.71 22.43 -11.11
C ILE A 73 24.04 22.91 -10.51
N LYS A 74 24.80 22.01 -9.85
CA LYS A 74 26.18 22.26 -9.39
C LYS A 74 27.17 21.82 -10.44
#